data_AF-A0A3B6V9G7-F1
#
_entry.id   AF-A0A3B6V9G7-F1
#
_cell.length_a   1.000
_cell.length_b   1.000
_cell.length_c   1.000
_cell.angle_alpha   90.00
_cell.angle_beta   90.00
_cell.angle_gamma   90.00
#
_symmetry.space_group_name_H-M   'P 1'
#
loop_
_entity.id
_entity.type
_entity.pdbx_description
1 polymer ?
#
loop_
_entity_poly.entity_id
_entity_poly.type
_entity_poly.pdbx_seq_one_letter_code
_entity_poly.pdbx_strand_id
1 'polypeptide(L)'
;MKHNLKSDLYKLENRGMALEDDINTMKNKSLEELIYCLNDDNAVIRTSASINLKYYIDDDNVQDELLVQLSKEKSLYTKIAICETLQSGNINTAEKMTEYLGIIGNNQYKKLPKKISSKKSYPLPRDIIARTLSKMNISILPALIKILKSSNLIKIYEAIDAFGYMCFYNKTLQNKKNLEYIIKLMNKYKDDKFLIWKCLTCLSAFNLSKSEDILKTFINEDDKDILSLEAKRSLSILNKKTK
;
A
#
# COMPACT_ATOMS: atom_id res chain seq x y z
N MET A 1 -12.22 29.04 -21.14
CA MET A 1 -12.11 29.27 -19.68
C MET A 1 -10.72 29.82 -19.41
N LYS A 2 -10.58 31.06 -18.93
CA LYS A 2 -9.27 31.62 -18.54
C LYS A 2 -8.82 30.93 -17.25
N HIS A 3 -7.80 30.05 -17.35
CA HIS A 3 -7.12 29.51 -16.19
C HIS A 3 -6.43 30.65 -15.44
N ASN A 4 -6.84 30.91 -14.20
CA ASN A 4 -6.17 31.89 -13.35
C ASN A 4 -5.14 31.16 -12.50
N LEU A 5 -3.90 31.08 -13.01
CA LEU A 5 -2.76 30.38 -12.41
C LEU A 5 -2.60 30.68 -10.90
N LYS A 6 -2.86 31.92 -10.45
CA LYS A 6 -2.78 32.29 -9.02
C LYS A 6 -3.86 31.61 -8.16
N SER A 7 -5.08 31.48 -8.67
CA SER A 7 -6.18 30.79 -7.97
C SER A 7 -5.91 29.27 -7.87
N ASP A 8 -5.30 28.72 -8.91
CA ASP A 8 -4.98 27.29 -8.97
C ASP A 8 -3.81 26.95 -8.03
N LEU A 9 -2.79 27.82 -7.95
CA LEU A 9 -1.69 27.67 -6.99
C LEU A 9 -2.16 27.78 -5.53
N TYR A 10 -2.99 28.77 -5.20
CA TYR A 10 -3.53 28.93 -3.84
C TYR A 10 -4.38 27.72 -3.40
N LYS A 11 -5.13 27.10 -4.32
CA LYS A 11 -5.87 25.86 -4.04
C LYS A 11 -4.96 24.65 -3.81
N LEU A 12 -3.82 24.59 -4.48
CA LEU A 12 -2.85 23.51 -4.31
C LEU A 12 -2.05 23.69 -3.01
N GLU A 13 -1.70 24.92 -2.68
CA GLU A 13 -1.05 25.31 -1.42
C GLU A 13 -1.92 24.95 -0.21
N ASN A 14 -3.22 25.27 -0.25
CA ASN A 14 -4.20 24.85 0.78
C ASN A 14 -4.33 23.33 0.93
N ARG A 15 -3.90 22.55 -0.06
CA ARG A 15 -3.84 21.08 0.01
C ARG A 15 -2.47 20.56 0.48
N GLY A 16 -1.57 21.47 0.83
CA GLY A 16 -0.21 21.23 1.31
C GLY A 16 0.84 21.09 0.21
N MET A 17 0.58 21.54 -1.02
CA MET A 17 1.57 21.41 -2.09
C MET A 17 2.73 22.37 -1.83
N ALA A 18 3.91 21.81 -1.55
CA ALA A 18 5.15 22.57 -1.42
C ALA A 18 5.82 22.71 -2.79
N LEU A 19 6.31 23.91 -3.10
CA LEU A 19 7.17 24.18 -4.23
C LEU A 19 8.63 23.87 -3.88
N GLU A 20 9.50 23.86 -4.88
CA GLU A 20 10.92 23.57 -4.70
C GLU A 20 11.59 24.54 -3.71
N ASP A 21 11.26 25.83 -3.80
CA ASP A 21 11.78 26.84 -2.87
C ASP A 21 11.35 26.56 -1.42
N ASP A 22 10.09 26.18 -1.20
CA ASP A 22 9.56 25.80 0.12
C ASP A 22 10.34 24.61 0.70
N ILE A 23 10.63 23.61 -0.13
CA ILE A 23 11.37 22.41 0.27
C ILE A 23 12.82 22.78 0.60
N ASN A 24 13.43 23.66 -0.20
CA ASN A 24 14.81 24.10 -0.02
C ASN A 24 15.02 24.91 1.26
N THR A 25 13.99 25.63 1.76
CA THR A 25 14.09 26.35 3.04
C THR A 25 14.38 25.43 4.23
N MET A 26 14.04 24.14 4.13
CA MET A 26 14.18 23.15 5.21
C MET A 26 15.47 22.33 5.10
N LYS A 27 16.24 22.48 4.01
CA LYS A 27 17.38 21.60 3.70
C LYS A 27 18.51 21.61 4.74
N ASN A 28 18.71 22.74 5.41
CA ASN A 28 19.77 22.94 6.39
C ASN A 28 19.28 22.82 7.85
N LYS A 29 18.02 22.41 8.06
CA LYS A 29 17.49 22.22 9.41
C LYS A 29 18.03 20.94 10.03
N SER A 30 18.21 20.99 11.35
CA SER A 30 18.48 19.81 12.17
C SER A 30 17.30 18.84 12.15
N LEU A 31 17.55 17.60 12.56
CA LEU A 31 16.52 16.58 12.69
C LEU A 31 15.40 17.04 13.64
N GLU A 32 15.77 17.63 14.78
CA GLU A 32 14.83 18.11 15.80
C GLU A 32 13.92 19.21 15.23
N GLU A 33 14.47 20.15 14.46
CA GLU A 33 13.70 21.19 13.79
C GLU A 33 12.74 20.61 12.74
N LEU A 34 13.18 19.61 11.96
CA LEU A 34 12.33 18.96 10.97
C LEU A 34 11.16 18.20 11.62
N ILE A 35 11.42 17.49 12.73
CA ILE A 35 10.38 16.82 13.52
C ILE A 35 9.40 17.86 14.10
N TYR A 36 9.90 18.98 14.61
CA TYR A 36 9.04 20.07 15.08
C TYR A 36 8.12 20.57 13.95
N CYS A 37 8.68 20.79 12.76
CA CYS A 37 7.93 21.25 11.59
C CYS A 37 6.89 20.24 11.07
N LEU A 38 6.97 18.94 11.40
CA LEU A 38 5.91 17.97 11.07
C LEU A 38 4.57 18.30 11.72
N ASN A 39 4.56 19.08 12.78
CA ASN A 39 3.35 19.42 13.54
C ASN A 39 2.91 20.88 13.34
N ASP A 40 3.53 21.60 12.39
CA ASP A 40 3.19 22.99 12.08
C ASP A 40 1.74 23.12 11.56
N ASP A 41 1.07 24.24 11.84
CA ASP A 41 -0.29 24.49 11.34
C ASP A 41 -0.33 24.60 9.80
N ASN A 42 0.77 25.07 9.19
CA ASN A 42 0.91 25.21 7.75
C ASN A 42 1.26 23.86 7.08
N ALA A 43 0.36 23.39 6.21
CA ALA A 43 0.52 22.14 5.48
C ALA A 43 1.74 22.13 4.53
N VAL A 44 2.15 23.29 3.99
CA VAL A 44 3.35 23.40 3.15
C VAL A 44 4.61 23.14 3.98
N ILE A 45 4.69 23.70 5.19
CA ILE A 45 5.80 23.45 6.12
C ILE A 45 5.89 21.97 6.47
N ARG A 46 4.75 21.34 6.82
CA ARG A 46 4.71 19.90 7.10
C ARG A 46 5.15 19.06 5.90
N THR A 47 4.72 19.42 4.68
CA THR A 47 5.13 18.74 3.44
C THR A 47 6.64 18.87 3.21
N SER A 48 7.18 20.08 3.28
CA SER A 48 8.62 20.34 3.11
C SER A 48 9.47 19.62 4.16
N ALA A 49 9.03 19.62 5.42
CA ALA A 49 9.69 18.90 6.50
C ALA A 49 9.67 17.38 6.25
N SER A 50 8.51 16.83 5.87
CA SER A 50 8.37 15.41 5.54
C SER A 50 9.34 14.99 4.43
N ILE A 51 9.49 15.79 3.37
CA ILE A 51 10.42 15.51 2.26
C ILE A 51 11.88 15.53 2.74
N ASN A 52 12.26 16.48 3.60
CA ASN A 52 13.64 16.58 4.08
C ASN A 52 13.98 15.51 5.13
N LEU A 53 13.00 14.98 5.86
CA LEU A 53 13.21 13.82 6.75
C LEU A 53 13.66 12.54 6.04
N LYS A 54 13.60 12.48 4.70
CA LYS A 54 14.15 11.34 3.94
C LYS A 54 15.65 11.13 4.20
N TYR A 55 16.39 12.19 4.53
CA TYR A 55 17.82 12.10 4.83
C TYR A 55 18.11 11.52 6.22
N TYR A 56 17.08 11.42 7.06
CA TYR A 56 17.11 10.89 8.42
C TYR A 56 16.18 9.67 8.56
N ILE A 57 15.72 9.08 7.46
CA ILE A 57 14.66 8.05 7.50
C ILE A 57 15.09 6.79 8.25
N ASP A 58 16.39 6.54 8.37
CA ASP A 58 16.93 5.39 9.10
C ASP A 58 17.32 5.73 10.55
N ASP A 59 17.21 7.00 10.95
CA ASP A 59 17.45 7.42 12.33
C ASP A 59 16.29 6.99 13.22
N ASP A 60 16.59 6.79 14.51
CA ASP A 60 15.59 6.40 15.49
C ASP A 60 14.48 7.46 15.61
N ASN A 61 13.26 7.00 15.89
CA ASN A 61 12.03 7.80 16.06
C ASN A 61 11.49 8.52 14.82
N VAL A 62 12.27 8.73 13.75
CA VAL A 62 11.80 9.46 12.55
C VAL A 62 10.59 8.79 11.92
N GLN A 63 10.61 7.46 11.82
CA GLN A 63 9.49 6.71 11.23
C GLN A 63 8.24 6.79 12.12
N ASP A 64 8.42 6.82 13.44
CA ASP A 64 7.31 6.90 14.40
C ASP A 64 6.64 8.27 14.35
N GLU A 65 7.42 9.36 14.31
CA GLU A 65 6.92 10.73 14.15
C GLU A 65 6.15 10.91 12.83
N LEU A 66 6.69 10.37 11.73
CA LEU A 66 6.01 10.37 10.42
C LEU A 66 4.70 9.56 10.47
N LEU A 67 4.67 8.40 11.13
CA LEU A 67 3.46 7.57 11.24
C LEU A 67 2.38 8.20 12.13
N VAL A 68 2.79 8.83 13.25
CA VAL A 68 1.91 9.61 14.12
C VAL A 68 1.31 10.78 13.34
N GLN A 69 2.14 11.53 12.60
CA GLN A 69 1.65 12.63 11.78
C GLN A 69 0.70 12.13 10.68
N LEU A 70 1.06 11.05 9.98
CA LEU A 70 0.21 10.45 8.93
C LEU A 70 -1.18 10.07 9.44
N SER A 71 -1.27 9.62 10.70
CA SER A 71 -2.51 9.17 11.33
C SER A 71 -3.51 10.31 11.57
N LYS A 72 -3.04 11.55 11.75
CA LYS A 72 -3.87 12.75 11.97
C LYS A 72 -3.91 13.72 10.79
N GLU A 73 -3.04 13.55 9.79
CA GLU A 73 -2.93 14.45 8.66
C GLU A 73 -4.24 14.53 7.85
N LYS A 74 -4.56 15.73 7.34
CA LYS A 74 -5.73 16.00 6.51
C LYS A 74 -5.35 16.44 5.09
N SER A 75 -4.21 17.11 4.94
CA SER A 75 -3.70 17.63 3.67
C SER A 75 -3.21 16.52 2.75
N LEU A 76 -3.64 16.56 1.50
CA LEU A 76 -3.33 15.50 0.54
C LEU A 76 -1.84 15.41 0.24
N TYR A 77 -1.21 16.53 -0.08
CA TYR A 77 0.20 16.54 -0.50
C TYR A 77 1.12 16.19 0.65
N THR A 78 0.77 16.60 1.88
CA THR A 78 1.50 16.19 3.08
C THR A 78 1.41 14.67 3.30
N LYS A 79 0.23 14.05 3.13
CA LYS A 79 0.12 12.57 3.18
C LYS A 79 1.00 11.88 2.15
N ILE A 80 1.02 12.41 0.93
CA ILE A 80 1.84 11.88 -0.16
C ILE A 80 3.32 11.96 0.22
N ALA A 81 3.79 13.14 0.64
CA ALA A 81 5.16 13.36 1.06
C ALA A 81 5.58 12.42 2.21
N ILE A 82 4.77 12.31 3.26
CA ILE A 82 5.04 11.38 4.37
C ILE A 82 5.14 9.93 3.85
N CYS A 83 4.22 9.51 2.98
CA CYS A 83 4.26 8.16 2.42
C CYS A 83 5.51 7.94 1.56
N GLU A 84 5.90 8.90 0.72
CA GLU A 84 7.09 8.79 -0.13
C GLU A 84 8.37 8.76 0.71
N THR A 85 8.44 9.54 1.79
CA THR A 85 9.53 9.49 2.76
C THR A 85 9.60 8.14 3.46
N LEU A 86 8.49 7.64 4.01
CA LEU A 86 8.44 6.29 4.60
C LEU A 86 8.81 5.21 3.58
N GLN A 87 8.43 5.38 2.31
CA GLN A 87 8.75 4.43 1.24
C GLN A 87 10.26 4.31 0.96
N SER A 88 11.05 5.36 1.25
CA SER A 88 12.51 5.34 1.09
C SER A 88 13.25 4.60 2.21
N GLY A 89 12.57 4.25 3.31
CA GLY A 89 13.17 3.55 4.44
C GLY A 89 13.47 2.08 4.18
N ASN A 90 14.12 1.46 5.17
CA ASN A 90 14.54 0.05 5.12
C ASN A 90 13.54 -0.92 5.80
N ILE A 91 13.98 -2.16 6.09
CA ILE A 91 13.16 -3.18 6.76
C ILE A 91 12.64 -2.72 8.13
N ASN A 92 13.42 -1.98 8.91
CA ASN A 92 13.01 -1.48 10.23
C ASN A 92 11.85 -0.48 10.08
N THR A 93 11.91 0.37 9.05
CA THR A 93 10.80 1.28 8.70
C THR A 93 9.55 0.46 8.37
N ALA A 94 9.68 -0.57 7.54
CA ALA A 94 8.55 -1.42 7.18
C ALA A 94 7.94 -2.14 8.38
N GLU A 95 8.75 -2.64 9.33
CA GLU A 95 8.26 -3.27 10.55
C GLU A 95 7.40 -2.32 11.39
N LYS A 96 7.86 -1.08 11.60
CA LYS A 96 7.05 -0.04 12.28
C LYS A 96 5.77 0.27 11.52
N MET A 97 5.85 0.40 10.20
CA MET A 97 4.68 0.64 9.35
C MET A 97 3.65 -0.49 9.46
N THR A 98 4.07 -1.75 9.57
CA THR A 98 3.12 -2.88 9.65
C THR A 98 2.20 -2.83 10.87
N GLU A 99 2.56 -2.06 11.91
CA GLU A 99 1.69 -1.81 13.05
C GLU A 99 0.45 -0.99 12.70
N TYR A 100 0.50 -0.21 11.63
CA TYR A 100 -0.58 0.68 11.17
C TYR A 100 -1.44 0.11 10.04
N LEU A 101 -1.19 -1.14 9.60
CA LEU A 101 -1.97 -1.80 8.55
C LEU A 101 -3.45 -1.90 8.94
N GLY A 102 -4.32 -1.36 8.10
CA GLY A 102 -5.77 -1.37 8.32
C GLY A 102 -6.27 -0.35 9.35
N ILE A 103 -5.39 0.53 9.86
CA ILE A 103 -5.73 1.52 10.90
C ILE A 103 -5.90 2.92 10.31
N ILE A 104 -4.97 3.38 9.47
CA ILE A 104 -4.99 4.77 9.00
C ILE A 104 -5.99 4.97 7.86
N GLY A 105 -6.94 5.89 8.07
CA GLY A 105 -7.96 6.25 7.08
C GLY A 105 -9.12 5.26 7.00
N ASN A 106 -9.99 5.42 5.98
CA ASN A 106 -11.22 4.65 5.84
C ASN A 106 -11.46 4.11 4.42
N ASN A 107 -10.42 4.11 3.57
CA ASN A 107 -10.54 3.72 2.16
C ASN A 107 -10.51 2.20 1.94
N GLN A 108 -10.11 1.44 2.96
CA GLN A 108 -10.00 -0.02 2.95
C GLN A 108 -11.35 -0.66 2.64
N TYR A 109 -11.31 -1.83 2.01
CA TYR A 109 -12.50 -2.67 1.99
C TYR A 109 -12.74 -3.21 3.40
N LYS A 110 -13.97 -3.06 3.92
CA LYS A 110 -14.37 -3.61 5.23
C LYS A 110 -15.20 -4.90 5.10
N LYS A 111 -15.54 -5.27 3.87
CA LYS A 111 -16.34 -6.44 3.49
C LYS A 111 -16.13 -6.75 2.02
N LEU A 112 -16.63 -7.92 1.61
CA LEU A 112 -16.64 -8.35 0.21
C LEU A 112 -17.25 -7.24 -0.70
N PRO A 113 -16.55 -6.83 -1.77
CA PRO A 113 -17.05 -5.78 -2.64
C PRO A 113 -18.24 -6.25 -3.47
N LYS A 114 -19.06 -5.31 -3.93
CA LYS A 114 -20.20 -5.60 -4.82
C LYS A 114 -19.80 -5.88 -6.27
N LYS A 115 -18.57 -5.52 -6.66
CA LYS A 115 -18.03 -5.63 -8.01
C LYS A 115 -16.51 -5.86 -7.94
N ILE A 116 -15.99 -6.60 -8.91
CA ILE A 116 -14.55 -6.76 -9.10
C ILE A 116 -13.88 -5.49 -9.63
N SER A 117 -12.56 -5.41 -9.52
CA SER A 117 -11.77 -4.34 -10.13
C SER A 117 -11.85 -4.41 -11.67
N SER A 118 -11.96 -3.28 -12.35
CA SER A 118 -11.87 -3.20 -13.82
C SER A 118 -10.42 -3.19 -14.33
N LYS A 119 -9.43 -3.13 -13.44
CA LYS A 119 -8.02 -3.07 -13.83
C LYS A 119 -7.57 -4.37 -14.49
N LYS A 120 -6.85 -4.23 -15.60
CA LYS A 120 -6.14 -5.31 -16.31
C LYS A 120 -4.77 -5.63 -15.69
N SER A 121 -4.40 -4.95 -14.62
CA SER A 121 -3.21 -5.16 -13.80
C SER A 121 -3.60 -5.51 -12.37
N TYR A 122 -2.60 -5.74 -11.51
CA TYR A 122 -2.84 -5.82 -10.08
C TYR A 122 -3.46 -4.51 -9.57
N PRO A 123 -4.53 -4.56 -8.76
CA PRO A 123 -5.13 -3.36 -8.18
C PRO A 123 -4.17 -2.71 -7.17
N LEU A 124 -4.13 -1.38 -7.13
CA LEU A 124 -3.36 -0.68 -6.11
C LEU A 124 -4.03 -0.92 -4.75
N PRO A 125 -3.28 -1.26 -3.67
CA PRO A 125 -3.86 -1.44 -2.34
C PRO A 125 -4.65 -0.21 -1.94
N ARG A 126 -5.77 -0.40 -1.22
CA ARG A 126 -6.64 0.70 -0.78
C ARG A 126 -6.18 1.34 0.51
N ASP A 127 -5.72 0.51 1.46
CA ASP A 127 -5.04 0.93 2.67
C ASP A 127 -3.79 1.75 2.34
N ILE A 128 -3.58 2.86 3.06
CA ILE A 128 -2.48 3.78 2.78
C ILE A 128 -1.12 3.16 3.15
N ILE A 129 -1.06 2.42 4.25
CA ILE A 129 0.16 1.75 4.70
C ILE A 129 0.52 0.61 3.74
N ALA A 130 -0.44 -0.25 3.38
CA ALA A 130 -0.24 -1.32 2.41
C ALA A 130 0.19 -0.77 1.06
N ARG A 131 -0.38 0.35 0.61
CA ARG A 131 0.02 1.03 -0.63
C ARG A 131 1.47 1.48 -0.55
N THR A 132 1.90 2.08 0.55
CA THR A 132 3.28 2.53 0.73
C THR A 132 4.25 1.36 0.81
N LEU A 133 3.98 0.37 1.67
CA LEU A 133 4.77 -0.86 1.79
C LEU A 133 4.94 -1.57 0.43
N SER A 134 3.88 -1.63 -0.38
CA SER A 134 3.92 -2.31 -1.68
C SER A 134 4.89 -1.71 -2.72
N LYS A 135 5.33 -0.47 -2.49
CA LYS A 135 6.24 0.28 -3.37
C LYS A 135 7.66 0.42 -2.78
N MET A 136 7.89 -0.07 -1.57
CA MET A 136 9.22 -0.12 -0.97
C MET A 136 10.12 -1.13 -1.68
N ASN A 137 11.42 -1.12 -1.35
CA ASN A 137 12.36 -2.12 -1.83
C ASN A 137 11.89 -3.54 -1.47
N ILE A 138 12.14 -4.52 -2.36
CA ILE A 138 11.74 -5.92 -2.13
C ILE A 138 12.35 -6.54 -0.86
N SER A 139 13.42 -5.95 -0.30
CA SER A 139 14.02 -6.35 0.97
C SER A 139 13.05 -6.31 2.14
N ILE A 140 11.92 -5.57 2.05
CA ILE A 140 10.92 -5.50 3.13
C ILE A 140 9.98 -6.70 3.20
N LEU A 141 10.02 -7.59 2.21
CA LEU A 141 9.10 -8.73 2.11
C LEU A 141 9.00 -9.59 3.40
N PRO A 142 10.09 -9.82 4.17
CA PRO A 142 10.01 -10.51 5.45
C PRO A 142 9.03 -9.88 6.45
N ALA A 143 8.92 -8.55 6.51
CA ALA A 143 7.98 -7.86 7.39
C ALA A 143 6.52 -8.16 7.00
N LEU A 144 6.19 -8.16 5.70
CA LEU A 144 4.86 -8.56 5.23
C LEU A 144 4.58 -10.04 5.53
N ILE A 145 5.56 -10.92 5.32
CA ILE A 145 5.42 -12.37 5.61
C ILE A 145 5.14 -12.61 7.11
N LYS A 146 5.76 -11.84 8.01
CA LYS A 146 5.49 -11.90 9.46
C LYS A 146 4.02 -11.61 9.74
N ILE A 147 3.43 -10.60 9.10
CA ILE A 147 2.00 -10.29 9.22
C ILE A 147 1.13 -11.40 8.64
N LEU A 148 1.43 -11.93 7.45
CA LEU A 148 0.66 -13.02 6.83
C LEU A 148 0.65 -14.29 7.70
N LYS A 149 1.68 -14.51 8.53
CA LYS A 149 1.76 -15.64 9.48
C LYS A 149 1.08 -15.37 10.82
N SER A 150 0.67 -14.14 11.10
CA SER A 150 0.08 -13.75 12.38
C SER A 150 -1.38 -14.22 12.53
N SER A 151 -2.02 -13.79 13.61
CA SER A 151 -3.45 -13.94 13.87
C SER A 151 -4.24 -12.63 13.75
N ASN A 152 -3.58 -11.51 13.43
CA ASN A 152 -4.27 -10.22 13.31
C ASN A 152 -4.92 -10.07 11.93
N LEU A 153 -6.21 -10.44 11.86
CA LEU A 153 -6.95 -10.51 10.61
C LEU A 153 -7.05 -9.16 9.87
N ILE A 154 -7.19 -8.05 10.61
CA ILE A 154 -7.23 -6.69 10.06
C ILE A 154 -5.92 -6.39 9.32
N LYS A 155 -4.77 -6.68 9.94
CA LYS A 155 -3.46 -6.49 9.30
C LYS A 155 -3.25 -7.46 8.14
N ILE A 156 -3.70 -8.71 8.26
CA ILE A 156 -3.58 -9.74 7.21
C ILE A 156 -4.29 -9.30 5.93
N TYR A 157 -5.52 -8.78 6.03
CA TYR A 157 -6.27 -8.30 4.86
C TYR A 157 -5.47 -7.31 4.03
N GLU A 158 -4.83 -6.34 4.68
CA GLU A 158 -4.10 -5.30 3.97
C GLU A 158 -2.69 -5.76 3.56
N ALA A 159 -2.05 -6.64 4.33
CA ALA A 159 -0.79 -7.27 3.97
C ALA A 159 -0.89 -8.14 2.70
N ILE A 160 -2.01 -8.83 2.47
CA ILE A 160 -2.24 -9.60 1.22
C ILE A 160 -2.17 -8.67 0.00
N ASP A 161 -2.80 -7.50 0.08
CA ASP A 161 -2.81 -6.54 -1.04
C ASP A 161 -1.40 -6.02 -1.32
N ALA A 162 -0.64 -5.65 -0.28
CA ALA A 162 0.74 -5.19 -0.43
C ALA A 162 1.66 -6.28 -0.99
N PHE A 163 1.58 -7.48 -0.42
CA PHE A 163 2.38 -8.63 -0.82
C PHE A 163 2.10 -9.03 -2.27
N GLY A 164 0.83 -9.14 -2.65
CA GLY A 164 0.45 -9.47 -4.02
C GLY A 164 0.88 -8.42 -5.03
N TYR A 165 0.81 -7.12 -4.68
CA TYR A 165 1.31 -6.05 -5.54
C TYR A 165 2.83 -6.18 -5.74
N MET A 166 3.61 -6.39 -4.67
CA MET A 166 5.05 -6.60 -4.78
C MET A 166 5.37 -7.83 -5.64
N CYS A 167 4.70 -8.97 -5.42
CA CYS A 167 4.90 -10.16 -6.24
C CYS A 167 4.54 -9.91 -7.72
N PHE A 168 3.48 -9.17 -7.98
CA PHE A 168 3.02 -8.93 -9.36
C PHE A 168 4.04 -8.15 -10.19
N TYR A 169 4.68 -7.14 -9.58
CA TYR A 169 5.64 -6.26 -10.25
C TYR A 169 7.09 -6.72 -10.11
N ASN A 170 7.39 -7.77 -9.34
CA ASN A 170 8.74 -8.32 -9.19
C ASN A 170 8.76 -9.81 -9.52
N LYS A 171 9.25 -10.17 -10.73
CA LYS A 171 9.26 -11.57 -11.23
C LYS A 171 9.99 -12.54 -10.29
N THR A 172 11.06 -12.11 -9.64
CA THR A 172 11.84 -12.94 -8.69
C THR A 172 11.01 -13.40 -7.48
N LEU A 173 9.96 -12.66 -7.13
CA LEU A 173 9.06 -12.98 -6.03
C LEU A 173 7.93 -13.95 -6.43
N GLN A 174 7.74 -14.23 -7.73
CA GLN A 174 6.69 -15.12 -8.25
C GLN A 174 7.11 -16.59 -8.20
N ASN A 175 7.43 -17.06 -7.00
CA ASN A 175 7.95 -18.41 -6.77
C ASN A 175 7.04 -19.23 -5.85
N LYS A 176 7.23 -20.56 -5.84
CA LYS A 176 6.41 -21.51 -5.06
C LYS A 176 6.40 -21.19 -3.56
N LYS A 177 7.53 -20.74 -3.00
CA LYS A 177 7.67 -20.40 -1.57
C LYS A 177 6.74 -19.25 -1.18
N ASN A 178 6.68 -18.21 -2.01
CA ASN A 178 5.82 -17.06 -1.76
C ASN A 178 4.34 -17.37 -2.01
N LEU A 179 4.02 -18.15 -3.04
CA LEU A 179 2.66 -18.64 -3.29
C LEU A 179 2.10 -19.43 -2.10
N GLU A 180 2.94 -20.26 -1.47
CA GLU A 180 2.55 -21.10 -0.34
C GLU A 180 2.00 -20.31 0.86
N TYR A 181 2.45 -19.07 1.08
CA TYR A 181 1.89 -18.23 2.14
C TYR A 181 0.41 -17.89 1.89
N ILE A 182 0.04 -17.66 0.63
CA ILE A 182 -1.34 -17.37 0.24
C ILE A 182 -2.20 -18.62 0.34
N ILE A 183 -1.69 -19.77 -0.11
CA ILE A 183 -2.40 -21.06 -0.01
C ILE A 183 -2.69 -21.40 1.46
N LYS A 184 -1.70 -21.23 2.35
CA LYS A 184 -1.88 -21.46 3.80
C LYS A 184 -2.95 -20.55 4.41
N LEU A 185 -3.00 -19.28 3.99
CA LEU A 185 -4.04 -18.35 4.43
C LEU A 185 -5.43 -18.78 3.96
N MET A 186 -5.56 -19.16 2.68
CA MET A 186 -6.83 -19.67 2.13
C MET A 186 -7.31 -20.91 2.87
N ASN A 187 -6.42 -21.84 3.18
CA ASN A 187 -6.77 -23.06 3.94
C ASN A 187 -7.17 -22.74 5.38
N LYS A 188 -6.43 -21.84 6.05
CA LYS A 188 -6.68 -21.46 7.45
C LYS A 188 -8.00 -20.71 7.62
N TYR A 189 -8.35 -19.84 6.66
CA TYR A 189 -9.52 -18.96 6.73
C TYR A 189 -10.51 -19.22 5.59
N LYS A 190 -10.73 -20.50 5.25
CA LYS A 190 -11.57 -20.93 4.12
C LYS A 190 -13.00 -20.38 4.14
N ASP A 191 -13.54 -20.12 5.34
CA ASP A 191 -14.90 -19.62 5.54
C ASP A 191 -14.98 -18.08 5.48
N ASP A 192 -13.84 -17.38 5.53
CA ASP A 192 -13.77 -15.92 5.39
C ASP A 192 -13.75 -15.53 3.91
N LYS A 193 -14.93 -15.35 3.33
CA LYS A 193 -15.08 -14.96 1.91
C LYS A 193 -14.34 -13.67 1.57
N PHE A 194 -14.20 -12.74 2.51
CA PHE A 194 -13.50 -11.48 2.24
C PHE A 194 -11.99 -11.69 2.15
N LEU A 195 -11.42 -12.51 3.03
CA LEU A 195 -10.03 -12.96 2.92
C LEU A 195 -9.81 -13.71 1.60
N ILE A 196 -10.66 -14.67 1.30
CA ILE A 196 -10.55 -15.49 0.09
C ILE A 196 -10.55 -14.61 -1.15
N TRP A 197 -11.44 -13.61 -1.24
CA TRP A 197 -11.44 -12.65 -2.34
C TRP A 197 -10.10 -11.91 -2.51
N LYS A 198 -9.49 -11.46 -1.41
CA LYS A 198 -8.15 -10.83 -1.45
C LYS A 198 -7.06 -11.83 -1.87
N CYS A 199 -7.13 -13.08 -1.41
CA CYS A 199 -6.22 -14.14 -1.86
C CYS A 199 -6.39 -14.45 -3.35
N LEU A 200 -7.62 -14.55 -3.87
CA LEU A 200 -7.87 -14.73 -5.31
C LEU A 200 -7.27 -13.58 -6.13
N THR A 201 -7.43 -12.34 -5.65
CA THR A 201 -6.76 -11.17 -6.22
C THR A 201 -5.24 -11.36 -6.22
N CYS A 202 -4.67 -11.79 -5.10
CA CYS A 202 -3.23 -12.04 -4.94
C CYS A 202 -2.69 -13.14 -5.87
N LEU A 203 -3.48 -14.19 -6.15
CA LEU A 203 -3.10 -15.27 -7.05
C LEU A 203 -2.80 -14.78 -8.48
N SER A 204 -3.40 -13.67 -8.93
CA SER A 204 -3.05 -13.03 -10.21
C SER A 204 -1.60 -12.53 -10.31
N ALA A 205 -0.88 -12.48 -9.18
CA ALA A 205 0.53 -12.12 -9.12
C ALA A 205 1.47 -13.29 -9.45
N PHE A 206 1.01 -14.54 -9.33
CA PHE A 206 1.86 -15.72 -9.44
C PHE A 206 1.65 -16.43 -10.79
N ASN A 207 2.57 -16.22 -11.73
CA ASN A 207 2.57 -16.92 -13.01
C ASN A 207 3.05 -18.38 -12.88
N LEU A 208 2.27 -19.17 -12.12
CA LEU A 208 2.54 -20.57 -11.80
C LEU A 208 1.27 -21.37 -12.05
N SER A 209 1.40 -22.57 -12.63
CA SER A 209 0.26 -23.48 -12.90
C SER A 209 -0.61 -23.69 -11.67
N LYS A 210 0.00 -23.86 -10.50
CA LYS A 210 -0.73 -24.04 -9.23
C LYS A 210 -1.66 -22.87 -8.90
N SER A 211 -1.28 -21.64 -9.27
CA SER A 211 -2.14 -20.46 -9.09
C SER A 211 -3.37 -20.54 -10.00
N GLU A 212 -3.16 -20.88 -11.27
CA GLU A 212 -4.24 -21.08 -12.23
C GLU A 212 -5.20 -22.19 -11.81
N ASP A 213 -4.66 -23.32 -11.35
CA ASP A 213 -5.45 -24.47 -10.90
C ASP A 213 -6.37 -24.07 -9.75
N ILE A 214 -5.84 -23.35 -8.74
CA ILE A 214 -6.65 -22.86 -7.62
C ILE A 214 -7.73 -21.91 -8.12
N LEU A 215 -7.38 -20.93 -8.96
CA LEU A 215 -8.37 -19.98 -9.48
C LEU A 215 -9.50 -20.69 -10.23
N LYS A 216 -9.20 -21.72 -11.03
CA LYS A 216 -10.22 -22.51 -11.74
C LYS A 216 -11.21 -23.20 -10.79
N THR A 217 -10.79 -23.61 -9.59
CA THR A 217 -11.71 -24.23 -8.60
C THR A 217 -12.79 -23.29 -8.06
N PHE A 218 -12.60 -21.97 -8.17
CA PHE A 218 -13.58 -20.97 -7.71
C PHE A 218 -14.55 -20.53 -8.82
N ILE A 219 -14.33 -20.96 -10.07
CA ILE A 219 -15.19 -20.57 -11.18
C ILE A 219 -16.49 -21.38 -11.14
N ASN A 220 -17.59 -20.67 -11.23
CA ASN A 220 -18.93 -21.23 -11.43
C ASN A 220 -19.73 -20.39 -12.46
N GLU A 221 -20.93 -20.87 -12.76
CA GLU A 221 -21.87 -20.26 -13.70
C GLU A 221 -22.64 -19.07 -13.11
N ASP A 222 -22.54 -18.80 -11.81
CA ASP A 222 -23.20 -17.64 -11.18
C ASP A 222 -22.41 -16.36 -11.46
N ASP A 223 -22.93 -15.54 -12.37
CA ASP A 223 -22.35 -14.24 -12.72
C ASP A 223 -22.52 -13.16 -11.63
N LYS A 224 -23.10 -13.50 -10.47
CA LYS A 224 -23.17 -12.63 -9.29
C LYS A 224 -22.21 -13.06 -8.18
N ASP A 225 -21.62 -14.25 -8.26
CA ASP A 225 -20.64 -14.71 -7.27
C ASP A 225 -19.32 -13.93 -7.42
N ILE A 226 -19.06 -13.04 -6.48
CA ILE A 226 -17.87 -12.18 -6.46
C ILE A 226 -16.56 -12.99 -6.42
N LEU A 227 -16.55 -14.17 -5.81
CA LEU A 227 -15.35 -15.01 -5.78
C LEU A 227 -15.09 -15.62 -7.16
N SER A 228 -16.13 -16.15 -7.82
CA SER A 228 -16.07 -16.63 -9.21
C SER A 228 -15.63 -15.53 -10.17
N LEU A 229 -16.20 -14.32 -10.03
CA LEU A 229 -15.82 -13.16 -10.85
C LEU A 229 -14.36 -12.72 -10.63
N GLU A 230 -13.89 -12.67 -9.38
CA GLU A 230 -12.49 -12.31 -9.10
C GLU A 230 -11.53 -13.39 -9.60
N ALA A 231 -11.91 -14.66 -9.52
CA ALA A 231 -11.13 -15.77 -10.06
C ALA A 231 -11.01 -15.68 -11.59
N LYS A 232 -12.13 -15.46 -12.30
CA LYS A 232 -12.18 -15.21 -13.75
C LYS A 232 -11.28 -14.02 -14.12
N ARG A 233 -11.34 -12.91 -13.36
CA ARG A 233 -10.48 -11.73 -13.57
C ARG A 233 -9.00 -12.06 -13.41
N SER A 234 -8.66 -12.74 -12.33
CA SER A 234 -7.28 -13.08 -11.99
C SER A 234 -6.65 -14.03 -13.01
N LEU A 235 -7.40 -15.00 -13.53
CA LEU A 235 -6.97 -15.85 -14.65
C LEU A 235 -6.76 -15.05 -15.94
N SER A 236 -7.66 -14.12 -16.27
CA SER A 236 -7.50 -13.25 -17.44
C SER A 236 -6.18 -12.46 -17.40
N ILE A 237 -5.73 -12.10 -16.20
CA ILE A 237 -4.46 -11.40 -16.00
C ILE A 237 -3.26 -12.33 -16.20
N LEU A 238 -3.30 -13.56 -15.67
CA LEU A 238 -2.24 -14.55 -15.87
C LEU A 238 -2.06 -14.89 -17.36
N ASN A 239 -3.17 -15.13 -18.07
CA ASN A 239 -3.18 -15.49 -19.50
C ASN A 239 -2.63 -14.38 -20.42
N LYS A 240 -2.56 -13.13 -19.95
CA LYS A 240 -1.94 -12.03 -20.69
C LYS A 240 -0.44 -11.91 -20.45
N LYS A 241 0.09 -12.49 -19.37
CA LYS A 241 1.52 -12.50 -19.06
C LYS A 241 2.25 -13.69 -19.69
N THR A 242 1.53 -14.73 -20.09
CA THR A 242 2.06 -15.93 -20.76
C THR A 242 2.07 -15.84 -22.28
N LYS A 243 1.49 -14.78 -22.86
CA LYS A 243 1.65 -14.38 -24.27
C LYS A 243 2.73 -13.33 -24.39
#